data_AF-A0A7J9SH26-F1
#
_entry.id   AF-A0A7J9SH26-F1
#
_cell.length_a   1.000
_cell.length_b   1.000
_cell.length_c   1.000
_cell.angle_alpha   90.00
_cell.angle_beta   90.00
_cell.angle_gamma   90.00
#
_symmetry.space_group_name_H-M   'P 1'
#
loop_
_entity.id
_entity.type
_entity.pdbx_description
1 polymer ?
#
loop_
_entity_poly.entity_id
_entity_poly.type
_entity_poly.pdbx_seq_one_letter_code
_entity_poly.pdbx_strand_id
1 'polypeptide(L)'
;MAKTAIATIALVRFGPLAFSLAAPAWNGVPFAAAVGCLTRIPEAIETAREEKRRTESERVAFERFSERVRELDATDDRGAPVDGTLLRDPAGTAGDTTETVRELYRATVMSVDFYESEYGEPLLTNVAAELGPDFATALATTDTLDPPLQHALADASQTAAGERAELASLVGSELQSLTASEQRLRNAANAVDRVHSREFNRQAFEGLEDAARRLRTAERECDSLIADRQTEYVDAPQGGGLNFREYLYERHDWTHPVVGDALDLIRRVREVEERIAATVFDRE
;
A
#
# COMPACT_ATOMS: atom_id res chain seq x y z
N MET A 1 -10.11 -1.03 10.57
CA MET A 1 -9.04 -1.48 11.48
C MET A 1 -7.84 -0.58 11.23
N ALA A 2 -7.16 -0.16 12.30
CA ALA A 2 -5.88 0.55 12.26
C ALA A 2 -4.80 -0.37 11.69
N LYS A 3 -3.95 0.12 10.77
CA LYS A 3 -2.75 -0.61 10.34
C LYS A 3 -1.73 -0.46 11.45
N THR A 4 -1.26 -1.53 12.08
CA THR A 4 -0.09 -1.42 12.98
C THR A 4 1.17 -1.19 12.17
N ALA A 5 2.12 -0.39 12.68
CA ALA A 5 3.43 -0.16 12.06
C ALA A 5 4.16 -1.48 11.76
N ILE A 6 3.93 -2.46 12.62
CA ILE A 6 4.38 -3.86 12.51
C ILE A 6 3.99 -4.50 11.17
N ALA A 7 2.82 -4.19 10.61
CA ALA A 7 2.36 -4.78 9.34
C ALA A 7 3.15 -4.26 8.13
N THR A 8 3.51 -2.97 8.13
CA THR A 8 4.35 -2.35 7.11
C THR A 8 5.78 -2.89 7.14
N ILE A 9 6.31 -3.15 8.34
CA ILE A 9 7.66 -3.71 8.55
C ILE A 9 7.72 -5.21 8.21
N ALA A 10 6.66 -5.97 8.52
CA ALA A 10 6.57 -7.39 8.21
C ALA A 10 6.60 -7.67 6.70
N LEU A 11 6.25 -6.69 5.87
CA LEU A 11 6.38 -6.82 4.42
C LEU A 11 7.84 -6.73 3.94
N VAL A 12 8.70 -6.02 4.67
CA VAL A 12 10.04 -5.67 4.20
C VAL A 12 11.15 -6.44 4.93
N ARG A 13 10.96 -6.81 6.22
CA ARG A 13 12.08 -7.18 7.08
C ARG A 13 12.16 -8.65 7.52
N PHE A 14 11.07 -9.43 7.65
CA PHE A 14 11.16 -10.76 8.29
C PHE A 14 10.13 -11.83 7.87
N GLY A 15 10.55 -13.11 7.96
CA GLY A 15 9.71 -14.32 7.96
C GLY A 15 8.80 -14.45 9.20
N PRO A 16 7.96 -15.49 9.29
CA PRO A 16 6.63 -15.40 9.88
C PRO A 16 6.67 -15.19 11.40
N LEU A 17 5.95 -14.17 11.86
CA LEU A 17 5.38 -14.14 13.21
C LEU A 17 3.86 -14.26 13.07
N ALA A 18 3.34 -15.38 13.57
CA ALA A 18 1.94 -15.72 13.51
C ALA A 18 1.10 -14.76 14.36
N PHE A 19 0.10 -14.13 13.76
CA PHE A 19 -1.02 -13.56 14.49
C PHE A 19 -2.34 -14.10 13.95
N SER A 20 -3.09 -14.70 14.86
CA SER A 20 -4.43 -15.24 14.65
C SER A 20 -5.43 -14.23 15.18
N LEU A 21 -6.35 -13.76 14.36
CA LEU A 21 -7.53 -13.02 14.84
C LEU A 21 -8.78 -13.51 14.10
N ALA A 22 -9.75 -13.95 14.91
CA ALA A 22 -11.04 -14.47 14.51
C ALA A 22 -11.96 -13.35 13.98
N ALA A 23 -12.64 -13.62 12.88
CA ALA A 23 -13.63 -12.75 12.26
C ALA A 23 -15.03 -12.99 12.85
N PRO A 24 -15.88 -11.95 13.01
CA PRO A 24 -17.31 -12.12 13.08
C PRO A 24 -17.95 -12.01 11.69
N ALA A 25 -18.95 -12.86 11.46
CA ALA A 25 -19.76 -12.93 10.25
C ALA A 25 -20.64 -11.68 10.09
N TRP A 26 -20.73 -11.15 8.87
CA TRP A 26 -21.77 -10.20 8.50
C TRP A 26 -22.54 -10.63 7.26
N ASN A 27 -23.86 -10.42 7.38
CA ASN A 27 -24.93 -10.85 6.50
C ASN A 27 -25.21 -9.80 5.41
N GLY A 28 -25.84 -10.24 4.31
CA GLY A 28 -26.05 -9.52 3.03
C GLY A 28 -26.68 -8.12 3.10
N VAL A 29 -26.80 -7.39 1.98
CA VAL A 29 -27.72 -7.62 0.84
C VAL A 29 -27.26 -6.75 -0.36
N PRO A 30 -27.55 -7.14 -1.63
CA PRO A 30 -26.95 -6.52 -2.81
C PRO A 30 -27.69 -5.26 -3.27
N PHE A 31 -26.95 -4.33 -3.87
CA PHE A 31 -27.51 -3.24 -4.67
C PHE A 31 -27.19 -3.45 -6.14
N ALA A 32 -28.24 -3.73 -6.93
CA ALA A 32 -28.21 -3.68 -8.37
C ALA A 32 -28.59 -2.27 -8.84
N ALA A 33 -27.75 -1.64 -9.66
CA ALA A 33 -28.15 -0.90 -10.85
C ALA A 33 -26.92 -0.30 -11.56
N ALA A 34 -26.67 -0.81 -12.77
CA ALA A 34 -25.99 -0.21 -13.92
C ALA A 34 -25.28 1.16 -13.73
N VAL A 35 -23.94 1.12 -13.62
CA VAL A 35 -22.90 1.79 -14.42
C VAL A 35 -21.59 1.54 -13.65
N GLY A 36 -20.81 0.58 -14.11
CA GLY A 36 -19.53 0.23 -13.49
C GLY A 36 -19.16 -1.21 -13.80
N CYS A 37 -18.66 -1.47 -15.00
CA CYS A 37 -18.16 -2.81 -15.33
C CYS A 37 -16.97 -3.22 -14.45
N LEU A 38 -16.35 -2.25 -13.78
CA LEU A 38 -15.21 -2.41 -12.89
C LEU A 38 -15.60 -1.83 -11.54
N THR A 39 -15.62 -2.67 -10.52
CA THR A 39 -15.96 -2.26 -9.14
C THR A 39 -14.71 -2.27 -8.28
N ARG A 40 -13.82 -3.24 -8.49
CA ARG A 40 -12.66 -3.48 -7.63
C ARG A 40 -11.43 -2.72 -8.08
N ILE A 41 -11.17 -2.62 -9.39
CA ILE A 41 -9.97 -1.94 -9.90
C ILE A 41 -9.93 -0.46 -9.53
N PRO A 42 -11.02 0.33 -9.65
CA PRO A 42 -10.98 1.73 -9.24
C PRO A 42 -10.66 1.89 -7.74
N GLU A 43 -11.26 1.06 -6.89
CA GLU A 43 -11.00 1.04 -5.44
C GLU A 43 -9.55 0.61 -5.13
N ALA A 44 -9.03 -0.38 -5.87
CA ALA A 44 -7.65 -0.81 -5.77
C ALA A 44 -6.65 0.30 -6.17
N ILE A 45 -6.96 1.06 -7.22
CA ILE A 45 -6.15 2.20 -7.66
C ILE A 45 -6.08 3.26 -6.56
N GLU A 46 -7.22 3.62 -5.96
CA GLU A 46 -7.24 4.60 -4.87
C GLU A 46 -6.51 4.08 -3.62
N THR A 47 -6.67 2.80 -3.30
CA THR A 47 -5.94 2.15 -2.21
C THR A 47 -4.43 2.20 -2.43
N ALA A 48 -3.96 1.86 -3.63
CA ALA A 48 -2.55 1.92 -3.98
C ALA A 48 -2.00 3.36 -4.01
N ARG A 49 -2.80 4.34 -4.43
CA ARG A 49 -2.41 5.76 -4.40
C ARG A 49 -2.25 6.29 -2.97
N GLU A 50 -3.21 5.97 -2.10
CA GLU A 50 -3.15 6.34 -0.69
C GLU A 50 -1.95 5.69 0.00
N GLU A 51 -1.79 4.38 -0.17
CA GLU A 51 -0.66 3.65 0.40
C GLU A 51 0.67 4.22 -0.07
N LYS A 52 0.84 4.46 -1.38
CA LYS A 52 2.07 5.05 -1.91
C LYS A 52 2.37 6.42 -1.29
N ARG A 53 1.39 7.32 -1.24
CA ARG A 53 1.57 8.66 -0.64
C ARG A 53 1.95 8.56 0.83
N ARG A 54 1.32 7.64 1.55
CA ARG A 54 1.60 7.38 2.96
C ARG A 54 3.04 6.91 3.14
N THR A 55 3.43 5.83 2.46
CA THR A 55 4.77 5.27 2.53
C THR A 55 5.85 6.30 2.15
N GLU A 56 5.61 7.11 1.12
CA GLU A 56 6.52 8.20 0.73
C GLU A 56 6.65 9.28 1.81
N SER A 57 5.54 9.61 2.50
CA SER A 57 5.55 10.58 3.60
C SER A 57 6.33 10.04 4.80
N GLU A 58 6.13 8.76 5.14
CA GLU A 58 6.91 8.10 6.20
C GLU A 58 8.39 8.04 5.85
N ARG A 59 8.75 7.71 4.60
CA ARG A 59 10.15 7.70 4.15
C ARG A 59 10.82 9.05 4.42
N VAL A 60 10.18 10.14 4.01
CA VAL A 60 10.69 11.50 4.24
C VAL A 60 10.79 11.81 5.74
N ALA A 61 9.84 11.34 6.54
CA ALA A 61 9.87 11.54 7.99
C ALA A 61 11.07 10.83 8.64
N PHE A 62 11.35 9.58 8.25
CA PHE A 62 12.51 8.82 8.73
C PHE A 62 13.85 9.39 8.22
N GLU A 63 13.92 9.87 6.97
CA GLU A 63 15.10 10.58 6.45
C GLU A 63 15.39 11.84 7.26
N ARG A 64 14.38 12.67 7.50
CA ARG A 64 14.51 13.88 8.33
C ARG A 64 14.89 13.54 9.77
N PHE A 65 14.31 12.49 10.35
CA PHE A 65 14.68 12.04 11.69
C PHE A 65 16.15 11.63 11.73
N SER A 66 16.57 10.80 10.78
CA SER A 66 17.95 10.33 10.64
C SER A 66 18.94 11.50 10.51
N GLU A 67 18.64 12.47 9.64
CA GLU A 67 19.46 13.68 9.45
C GLU A 67 19.56 14.50 10.73
N ARG A 68 18.43 14.82 11.37
CA ARG A 68 18.41 15.60 12.62
C ARG A 68 19.11 14.89 13.78
N VAL A 69 19.02 13.57 13.86
CA VAL A 69 19.77 12.79 14.86
C VAL A 69 21.27 12.87 14.60
N ARG A 70 21.75 12.83 13.34
CA ARG A 70 23.18 13.00 13.02
C ARG A 70 23.71 14.39 13.35
N GLU A 71 22.87 15.41 13.26
CA GLU A 71 23.21 16.80 13.57
C GLU A 71 23.22 17.10 15.07
N LEU A 72 22.71 16.20 15.92
CA LEU A 72 22.89 16.36 17.36
C LEU A 72 24.38 16.30 17.68
N ASP A 73 24.92 17.35 18.29
CA ASP A 73 26.27 17.32 18.82
C ASP A 73 26.33 16.29 19.95
N ALA A 74 26.71 15.04 19.65
CA ALA A 74 27.15 14.12 20.68
C ALA A 74 28.47 14.68 21.21
N THR A 75 28.37 15.42 22.32
CA THR A 75 29.45 16.10 23.05
C THR A 75 30.12 17.27 22.33
N ASP A 76 29.58 18.48 22.49
CA ASP A 76 30.44 19.66 22.71
C ASP A 76 30.72 19.81 24.22
N ASP A 77 31.46 18.85 24.77
CA ASP A 77 32.14 18.96 26.08
C ASP A 77 33.59 18.51 25.97
N ARG A 78 34.26 18.87 24.87
CA ARG A 78 35.72 18.86 24.81
C ARG A 78 36.20 20.23 25.26
N GLY A 79 36.48 20.33 26.56
CA GLY A 79 37.00 21.52 27.21
C GLY A 79 38.11 22.22 26.40
N ALA A 80 37.80 23.40 25.87
CA ALA A 80 38.78 24.40 25.52
C ALA A 80 39.21 25.12 26.82
N PRO A 81 40.52 25.26 27.11
CA PRO A 81 40.95 26.12 28.19
C PRO A 81 40.80 27.57 27.71
N VAL A 82 39.68 28.21 28.07
CA VAL A 82 39.50 29.65 27.88
C VAL A 82 39.87 30.32 29.19
N ASP A 83 41.11 30.79 29.24
CA ASP A 83 41.57 31.79 30.20
C ASP A 83 40.84 33.10 29.87
N GLY A 84 39.90 33.52 30.71
CA GLY A 84 39.17 34.78 30.50
C GLY A 84 37.80 34.86 31.16
N THR A 85 37.77 35.50 32.32
CA THR A 85 36.59 35.91 33.09
C THR A 85 35.54 36.63 32.25
N LEU A 86 34.42 35.96 31.95
CA LEU A 86 33.10 36.57 31.77
C LEU A 86 32.06 35.62 32.39
N LEU A 87 31.10 36.19 33.13
CA LEU A 87 29.99 35.49 33.77
C LEU A 87 29.34 34.50 32.78
N ARG A 88 29.63 33.21 32.95
CA ARG A 88 28.83 32.12 32.39
C ARG A 88 27.71 31.87 33.39
N ASP A 89 26.47 32.07 32.97
CA ASP A 89 25.31 31.55 33.69
C ASP A 89 25.52 30.03 33.89
N PRO A 90 25.54 29.50 35.13
CA PRO A 90 25.79 28.09 35.38
C PRO A 90 24.55 27.21 35.14
N ALA A 91 23.59 27.64 34.33
CA ALA A 91 22.30 26.96 34.11
C ALA A 91 22.11 26.42 32.69
N GLY A 92 23.19 26.16 31.95
CA GLY A 92 23.15 25.27 30.79
C GLY A 92 23.25 23.83 31.27
N THR A 93 22.18 23.30 31.88
CA THR A 93 22.06 21.85 32.15
C THR A 93 22.38 21.12 30.86
N ALA A 94 23.37 20.21 30.89
CA ALA A 94 23.47 19.17 29.89
C ALA A 94 22.11 18.46 29.87
N GLY A 95 21.26 18.83 28.90
CA GLY A 95 19.90 18.35 28.82
C GLY A 95 19.90 16.85 28.56
N ASP A 96 18.79 16.19 28.92
CA ASP A 96 18.54 14.80 28.54
C ASP A 96 18.52 14.72 27.00
N THR A 97 19.67 14.41 26.41
CA THR A 97 19.83 14.30 24.95
C THR A 97 18.96 13.19 24.36
N THR A 98 18.53 12.21 25.16
CA THR A 98 17.54 11.22 24.71
C THR A 98 16.12 11.76 24.72
N GLU A 99 15.76 12.71 25.60
CA GLU A 99 14.51 13.46 25.46
C GLU A 99 14.54 14.28 24.18
N THR A 100 15.65 14.93 23.85
CA THR A 100 15.79 15.62 22.55
C THR A 100 15.52 14.66 21.38
N VAL A 101 16.07 13.44 21.41
CA VAL A 101 15.78 12.42 20.38
C VAL A 101 14.30 12.02 20.37
N ARG A 102 13.67 11.84 21.54
CA ARG A 102 12.24 11.53 21.63
C ARG A 102 11.41 12.67 21.05
N GLU A 103 11.73 13.92 21.33
CA GLU A 103 11.09 15.10 20.74
C GLU A 103 11.29 15.17 19.23
N LEU A 104 12.50 14.89 18.73
CA LEU A 104 12.77 14.79 17.29
C LEU A 104 11.88 13.73 16.64
N TYR A 105 11.77 12.54 17.24
CA TYR A 105 10.94 11.46 16.72
C TYR A 105 9.45 11.84 16.69
N ARG A 106 8.95 12.50 17.75
CA ARG A 106 7.58 13.04 17.77
C ARG A 106 7.36 14.07 16.66
N ALA A 107 8.32 14.96 16.48
CA ALA A 107 8.25 16.07 15.54
C ALA A 107 8.51 15.68 14.07
N THR A 108 8.92 14.43 13.81
CA THR A 108 9.14 13.92 12.45
C THR A 108 8.24 12.71 12.18
N VAL A 109 8.57 11.54 12.71
CA VAL A 109 7.92 10.26 12.43
C VAL A 109 6.47 10.26 12.94
N MET A 110 6.23 10.67 14.19
CA MET A 110 4.85 10.70 14.72
C MET A 110 4.04 11.92 14.25
N SER A 111 4.66 12.86 13.54
CA SER A 111 4.02 14.09 13.06
C SER A 111 3.39 13.95 11.67
N VAL A 112 3.53 12.78 11.03
CA VAL A 112 2.87 12.53 9.74
C VAL A 112 1.34 12.56 9.93
N ASP A 113 0.62 13.19 9.00
CA ASP A 113 -0.80 13.55 9.16
C ASP A 113 -1.72 12.38 9.55
N PHE A 114 -1.37 11.16 9.15
CA PHE A 114 -2.15 9.94 9.38
C PHE A 114 -1.71 9.14 10.61
N TYR A 115 -0.65 9.54 11.33
CA TYR A 115 -0.05 8.73 12.40
C TYR A 115 -1.06 8.35 13.48
N GLU A 116 -1.76 9.35 14.04
CA GLU A 116 -2.70 9.14 15.14
C GLU A 116 -3.89 8.27 14.72
N SER A 117 -4.42 8.48 13.51
CA SER A 117 -5.57 7.73 13.01
C SER A 117 -5.25 6.30 12.58
N GLU A 118 -4.02 6.06 12.12
CA GLU A 118 -3.62 4.77 11.54
C GLU A 118 -2.88 3.89 12.53
N TYR A 119 -2.00 4.47 13.35
CA TYR A 119 -1.19 3.76 14.34
C TYR A 119 -1.65 4.08 15.76
N GLY A 120 -1.61 5.37 16.15
CA GLY A 120 -1.93 5.82 17.52
C GLY A 120 -1.07 5.15 18.61
N GLU A 121 0.10 4.62 18.24
CA GLU A 121 0.97 3.87 19.13
C GLU A 121 1.79 4.81 20.04
N PRO A 122 2.09 4.42 21.29
CA PRO A 122 3.04 5.16 22.12
C PRO A 122 4.44 5.21 21.48
N LEU A 123 5.19 6.29 21.71
CA LEU A 123 6.51 6.51 21.10
C LEU A 123 7.45 5.31 21.22
N LEU A 124 7.65 4.79 22.43
CA LEU A 124 8.60 3.69 22.64
C LEU A 124 8.12 2.38 22.00
N THR A 125 6.81 2.16 21.91
CA THR A 125 6.23 1.02 21.18
C THR A 125 6.53 1.14 19.69
N ASN A 126 6.32 2.32 19.12
CA ASN A 126 6.58 2.56 17.70
C ASN A 126 8.08 2.51 17.37
N VAL A 127 8.94 3.10 18.21
CA VAL A 127 10.41 2.96 18.09
C VAL A 127 10.84 1.49 18.16
N ALA A 128 10.27 0.70 19.08
CA ALA A 128 10.60 -0.71 19.21
C ALA A 128 10.22 -1.50 17.95
N ALA A 129 9.07 -1.19 17.35
CA ALA A 129 8.63 -1.80 16.11
C ALA A 129 9.55 -1.39 14.94
N GLU A 130 9.75 -0.09 14.74
CA GLU A 130 10.39 0.50 13.54
C GLU A 130 11.91 0.41 13.53
N LEU A 131 12.54 0.69 14.68
CA LEU A 131 13.99 0.81 14.79
C LEU A 131 14.58 -0.39 15.53
N GLY A 132 13.79 -1.04 16.38
CA GLY A 132 14.16 -2.23 17.14
C GLY A 132 14.04 -2.03 18.65
N PRO A 133 13.82 -3.12 19.42
CA PRO A 133 13.56 -3.05 20.86
C PRO A 133 14.74 -2.49 21.68
N ASP A 134 15.97 -2.66 21.19
CA ASP A 134 17.17 -2.15 21.85
C ASP A 134 17.20 -0.62 21.88
N PHE A 135 16.78 0.05 20.80
CA PHE A 135 16.70 1.51 20.76
C PHE A 135 15.60 2.05 21.67
N ALA A 136 14.43 1.39 21.70
CA ALA A 136 13.37 1.75 22.63
C ALA A 136 13.83 1.63 24.09
N THR A 137 14.58 0.57 24.40
CA THR A 137 15.14 0.36 25.74
C THR A 137 16.18 1.43 26.08
N ALA A 138 17.10 1.73 25.16
CA ALA A 138 18.11 2.76 25.36
C ALA A 138 17.47 4.14 25.60
N LEU A 139 16.53 4.57 24.76
CA LEU A 139 15.82 5.85 24.90
C LEU A 139 14.95 5.95 26.16
N ALA A 140 14.62 4.82 26.80
CA ALA A 140 13.85 4.78 28.04
C ALA A 140 14.72 4.77 29.31
N THR A 141 15.99 4.37 29.21
CA THR A 141 16.83 4.02 30.38
C THR A 141 18.08 4.87 30.53
N THR A 142 18.46 5.62 29.51
CA THR A 142 19.63 6.51 29.51
C THR A 142 19.21 7.95 29.30
N ASP A 143 19.87 8.91 29.95
CA ASP A 143 19.65 10.35 29.73
C ASP A 143 20.65 10.96 28.72
N THR A 144 21.63 10.17 28.28
CA THR A 144 22.72 10.61 27.40
C THR A 144 22.82 9.75 26.14
N LEU A 145 22.81 10.41 24.98
CA LEU A 145 23.05 9.81 23.68
C LEU A 145 24.56 9.83 23.39
N ASP A 146 25.23 8.70 23.56
CA ASP A 146 26.63 8.59 23.18
C ASP A 146 26.80 8.51 21.64
N PRO A 147 27.99 8.85 21.09
CA PRO A 147 28.19 8.84 19.65
C PRO A 147 27.90 7.49 18.97
N PRO A 148 28.29 6.32 19.55
CA PRO A 148 27.91 5.02 18.99
C PRO A 148 26.39 4.82 18.88
N LEU A 149 25.62 5.14 19.91
CA LEU A 149 24.16 5.02 19.92
C LEU A 149 23.51 6.00 18.94
N GLN A 150 24.03 7.23 18.86
CA GLN A 150 23.58 8.23 17.88
C GLN A 150 23.75 7.73 16.44
N HIS A 151 24.94 7.23 16.09
CA HIS A 151 25.22 6.69 14.76
C HIS A 151 24.33 5.49 14.45
N ALA A 152 24.23 4.55 15.39
CA ALA A 152 23.38 3.38 15.22
C ALA A 152 21.90 3.75 15.02
N LEU A 153 21.39 4.74 15.76
CA LEU A 153 20.01 5.20 15.64
C LEU A 153 19.75 5.90 14.29
N ALA A 154 20.68 6.75 13.87
CA ALA A 154 20.60 7.43 12.57
C ALA A 154 20.62 6.41 11.42
N ASP A 155 21.47 5.40 11.50
CA ASP A 155 21.57 4.35 10.48
C ASP A 155 20.35 3.44 10.48
N ALA A 156 19.83 3.03 11.65
CA ALA A 156 18.58 2.30 11.74
C ALA A 156 17.40 3.06 11.13
N SER A 157 17.35 4.38 11.35
CA SER A 157 16.35 5.27 10.77
C SER A 157 16.49 5.38 9.25
N GLN A 158 17.73 5.39 8.73
CA GLN A 158 17.99 5.38 7.30
C GLN A 158 17.61 4.05 6.66
N THR A 159 17.82 2.92 7.36
CA THR A 159 17.32 1.61 6.94
C THR A 159 15.79 1.62 6.86
N ALA A 160 15.09 2.10 7.90
CA ALA A 160 13.63 2.21 7.90
C ALA A 160 13.09 3.08 6.74
N ALA A 161 13.82 4.14 6.35
CA ALA A 161 13.50 4.93 5.16
C ALA A 161 13.74 4.14 3.85
N GLY A 162 14.83 3.37 3.76
CA GLY A 162 15.11 2.49 2.62
C GLY A 162 14.02 1.44 2.42
N GLU A 163 13.57 0.81 3.51
CA GLU A 163 12.47 -0.17 3.50
C GLU A 163 11.17 0.42 2.93
N ARG A 164 10.87 1.68 3.29
CA ARG A 164 9.72 2.42 2.74
C ARG A 164 9.90 2.79 1.28
N ALA A 165 11.13 3.08 0.84
CA ALA A 165 11.39 3.31 -0.58
C ALA A 165 11.13 2.05 -1.41
N GLU A 166 11.51 0.87 -0.90
CA GLU A 166 11.23 -0.41 -1.54
C GLU A 166 9.73 -0.69 -1.61
N LEU A 167 9.01 -0.52 -0.49
CA LEU A 167 7.55 -0.67 -0.47
C LEU A 167 6.85 0.31 -1.44
N ALA A 168 7.24 1.58 -1.44
CA ALA A 168 6.67 2.58 -2.36
C ALA A 168 6.90 2.21 -3.83
N SER A 169 8.03 1.57 -4.15
CA SER A 169 8.32 1.04 -5.49
C SER A 169 7.42 -0.14 -5.85
N LEU A 170 7.20 -1.07 -4.92
CA LEU A 170 6.25 -2.19 -5.10
C LEU A 170 4.83 -1.68 -5.33
N VAL A 171 4.33 -0.78 -4.47
CA VAL A 171 3.01 -0.16 -4.62
C VAL A 171 2.92 0.63 -5.93
N GLY A 172 3.98 1.35 -6.30
CA GLY A 172 4.06 2.08 -7.56
C GLY A 172 4.00 1.17 -8.80
N SER A 173 4.56 -0.03 -8.72
CA SER A 173 4.49 -1.02 -9.80
C SER A 173 3.09 -1.63 -9.91
N GLU A 174 2.46 -1.95 -8.78
CA GLU A 174 1.07 -2.43 -8.77
C GLU A 174 0.10 -1.36 -9.29
N LEU A 175 0.27 -0.09 -8.91
CA LEU A 175 -0.55 1.02 -9.41
C LEU A 175 -0.47 1.14 -10.95
N GLN A 176 0.71 0.97 -11.54
CA GLN A 176 0.87 0.95 -12.99
C GLN A 176 0.16 -0.25 -13.62
N SER A 177 0.32 -1.44 -13.04
CA SER A 177 -0.34 -2.66 -13.52
C SER A 177 -1.88 -2.57 -13.43
N LEU A 178 -2.42 -2.02 -12.33
CA LEU A 178 -3.84 -1.76 -12.15
C LEU A 178 -4.37 -0.76 -13.20
N THR A 179 -3.66 0.35 -13.42
CA THR A 179 -4.07 1.38 -14.39
C THR A 179 -4.10 0.81 -15.82
N ALA A 180 -3.10 0.00 -16.18
CA ALA A 180 -3.06 -0.68 -17.48
C ALA A 180 -4.21 -1.70 -17.61
N SER A 181 -4.47 -2.48 -16.57
CA SER A 181 -5.56 -3.46 -16.52
C SER A 181 -6.93 -2.77 -16.63
N GLU A 182 -7.12 -1.64 -15.94
CA GLU A 182 -8.33 -0.83 -15.99
C GLU A 182 -8.62 -0.37 -17.42
N GLN A 183 -7.62 0.16 -18.11
CA GLN A 183 -7.79 0.65 -19.48
C GLN A 183 -8.16 -0.48 -20.44
N ARG A 184 -7.53 -1.65 -20.31
CA ARG A 184 -7.85 -2.85 -21.11
C ARG A 184 -9.29 -3.32 -20.86
N LEU A 185 -9.70 -3.45 -19.59
CA LEU A 185 -11.06 -3.90 -19.26
C LEU A 185 -12.12 -2.86 -19.61
N ARG A 186 -11.86 -1.55 -19.45
CA ARG A 186 -12.79 -0.50 -19.92
C ARG A 186 -13.01 -0.59 -21.43
N ASN A 187 -11.96 -0.86 -22.21
CA ASN A 187 -12.08 -1.04 -23.66
C ASN A 187 -12.94 -2.27 -24.00
N ALA A 188 -12.71 -3.40 -23.32
CA ALA A 188 -13.49 -4.63 -23.49
C ALA A 188 -14.96 -4.42 -23.07
N ALA A 189 -15.21 -3.82 -21.91
CA ALA A 189 -16.54 -3.49 -21.41
C ALA A 189 -17.30 -2.58 -22.39
N ASN A 190 -16.65 -1.53 -22.90
CA ASN A 190 -17.23 -0.64 -23.91
C ASN A 190 -17.57 -1.37 -25.22
N ALA A 191 -16.84 -2.42 -25.57
CA ALA A 191 -17.16 -3.25 -26.74
C ALA A 191 -18.43 -4.08 -26.47
N VAL A 192 -18.53 -4.69 -25.28
CA VAL A 192 -19.72 -5.43 -24.84
C VAL A 192 -20.94 -4.53 -24.75
N ASP A 193 -20.82 -3.33 -24.18
CA ASP A 193 -21.91 -2.34 -24.09
C ASP A 193 -22.44 -1.91 -25.44
N ARG A 194 -21.55 -1.70 -26.42
CA ARG A 194 -21.93 -1.37 -27.80
C ARG A 194 -22.67 -2.51 -28.48
N VAL A 195 -22.31 -3.75 -28.19
CA VAL A 195 -23.05 -4.92 -28.68
C VAL A 195 -24.39 -5.02 -27.96
N HIS A 196 -24.40 -4.91 -26.64
CA HIS A 196 -25.60 -4.98 -25.82
C HIS A 196 -26.67 -3.96 -26.21
N SER A 197 -26.26 -2.76 -26.61
CA SER A 197 -27.18 -1.66 -26.95
C SER A 197 -27.76 -1.75 -28.37
N ARG A 198 -27.36 -2.74 -29.18
CA ARG A 198 -27.89 -2.94 -30.54
C ARG A 198 -29.21 -3.70 -30.50
N GLU A 199 -30.13 -3.33 -31.39
CA GLU A 199 -31.33 -4.12 -31.69
C GLU A 199 -30.99 -5.22 -32.71
N PHE A 200 -31.00 -6.48 -32.29
CA PHE A 200 -30.62 -7.61 -33.15
C PHE A 200 -31.74 -8.14 -34.04
N ASN A 201 -33.00 -7.83 -33.71
CA ASN A 201 -34.20 -8.28 -34.42
C ASN A 201 -34.29 -7.80 -35.89
N ARG A 202 -33.44 -6.84 -36.30
CA ARG A 202 -33.38 -6.28 -37.66
C ARG A 202 -31.99 -6.30 -38.30
N GLN A 203 -31.00 -6.92 -37.64
CA GLN A 203 -29.64 -6.98 -38.17
C GLN A 203 -29.53 -8.02 -39.30
N ALA A 204 -28.69 -7.70 -40.29
CA ALA A 204 -28.20 -8.67 -41.27
C ALA A 204 -27.20 -9.63 -40.60
N PHE A 205 -26.98 -10.79 -41.23
CA PHE A 205 -26.06 -11.81 -40.72
C PHE A 205 -24.65 -11.26 -40.42
N GLU A 206 -24.12 -10.41 -41.29
CA GLU A 206 -22.82 -9.74 -41.09
C GLU A 206 -22.76 -8.90 -39.80
N GLY A 207 -23.88 -8.29 -39.41
CA GLY A 207 -23.98 -7.52 -38.15
C GLY A 207 -23.97 -8.42 -36.91
N LEU A 208 -24.54 -9.62 -37.02
CA LEU A 208 -24.48 -10.66 -35.97
C LEU A 208 -23.06 -11.24 -35.86
N GLU A 209 -22.38 -11.48 -36.98
CA GLU A 209 -20.99 -11.93 -36.98
C GLU A 209 -20.03 -10.88 -36.38
N ASP A 210 -20.21 -9.59 -36.70
CA ASP A 210 -19.44 -8.50 -36.08
C ASP A 210 -19.67 -8.44 -34.57
N ALA A 211 -20.94 -8.58 -34.13
CA ALA A 211 -21.27 -8.63 -32.71
C ALA A 211 -20.58 -9.80 -32.00
N ALA A 212 -20.70 -11.02 -32.54
CA ALA A 212 -20.06 -12.20 -31.97
C ALA A 212 -18.53 -12.10 -31.95
N ARG A 213 -17.92 -11.50 -32.99
CA ARG A 213 -16.47 -11.25 -33.03
C ARG A 213 -16.00 -10.27 -31.95
N ARG A 214 -16.80 -9.24 -31.67
CA ARG A 214 -16.50 -8.24 -30.61
C ARG A 214 -16.59 -8.88 -29.23
N LEU A 215 -17.62 -9.68 -28.97
CA LEU A 215 -17.78 -10.41 -27.70
C LEU A 215 -16.62 -11.37 -27.44
N ARG A 216 -16.26 -12.20 -28.43
CA ARG A 216 -15.07 -13.08 -28.33
C ARG A 216 -13.75 -12.34 -28.14
N THR A 217 -13.62 -11.13 -28.69
CA THR A 217 -12.42 -10.32 -28.45
C THR A 217 -12.41 -9.78 -27.02
N ALA A 218 -13.54 -9.34 -26.50
CA ALA A 218 -13.66 -8.90 -25.11
C ALA A 218 -13.38 -10.03 -24.12
N GLU A 219 -13.91 -11.24 -24.35
CA GLU A 219 -13.62 -12.42 -23.51
C GLU A 219 -12.13 -12.78 -23.52
N ARG A 220 -11.50 -12.82 -24.71
CA ARG A 220 -10.05 -13.07 -24.82
C ARG A 220 -9.18 -12.05 -24.09
N GLU A 221 -9.58 -10.78 -24.08
CA GLU A 221 -8.86 -9.76 -23.28
C GLU A 221 -8.99 -10.03 -21.78
N CYS A 222 -10.15 -10.48 -21.31
CA CYS A 222 -10.34 -10.86 -19.91
C CYS A 222 -9.50 -12.09 -19.54
N ASP A 223 -9.52 -13.13 -20.38
CA ASP A 223 -8.72 -14.34 -20.16
C ASP A 223 -7.22 -14.04 -20.16
N SER A 224 -6.75 -13.18 -21.08
CA SER A 224 -5.36 -12.71 -21.10
C SER A 224 -4.99 -12.00 -19.80
N LEU A 225 -5.83 -11.09 -19.30
CA LEU A 225 -5.56 -10.40 -18.03
C LEU A 225 -5.53 -11.33 -16.83
N ILE A 226 -6.42 -12.33 -16.79
CA ILE A 226 -6.43 -13.34 -15.74
C ILE A 226 -5.13 -14.16 -15.80
N ALA A 227 -4.70 -14.59 -16.98
CA ALA A 227 -3.47 -15.35 -17.18
C ALA A 227 -2.21 -14.51 -16.83
N ASP A 228 -2.17 -13.24 -17.23
CA ASP A 228 -1.09 -12.30 -16.88
C ASP A 228 -0.96 -12.22 -15.35
N ARG A 229 -2.08 -12.01 -14.65
CA ARG A 229 -2.09 -11.94 -13.18
C ARG A 229 -1.73 -13.27 -12.52
N GLN A 230 -2.24 -14.39 -13.01
CA GLN A 230 -1.87 -15.72 -12.48
C GLN A 230 -0.37 -15.99 -12.61
N THR A 231 0.24 -15.60 -13.72
CA THR A 231 1.69 -15.73 -13.92
C THR A 231 2.45 -14.86 -12.93
N GLU A 232 2.04 -13.60 -12.72
CA GLU A 232 2.61 -12.73 -11.67
C GLU A 232 2.52 -13.35 -10.27
N TYR A 233 1.50 -14.15 -9.97
CA TYR A 233 1.37 -14.84 -8.66
C TYR A 233 2.29 -16.05 -8.54
N VAL A 234 2.39 -16.85 -9.60
CA VAL A 234 3.21 -18.07 -9.59
C VAL A 234 4.69 -17.72 -9.56
N ASP A 235 5.09 -16.69 -10.31
CA ASP A 235 6.47 -16.23 -10.41
C ASP A 235 6.89 -15.33 -9.24
N ALA A 236 5.95 -14.93 -8.36
CA ALA A 236 6.28 -14.19 -7.16
C ALA A 236 7.17 -15.05 -6.24
N PRO A 237 8.28 -14.49 -5.69
CA PRO A 237 9.16 -15.21 -4.80
C PRO A 237 8.38 -15.85 -3.63
N GLN A 238 8.38 -17.18 -3.56
CA GLN A 238 7.81 -17.94 -2.46
C GLN A 238 8.76 -17.88 -1.27
N GLY A 239 8.65 -16.84 -0.43
CA GLY A 239 9.38 -16.76 0.83
C GLY A 239 9.72 -15.35 1.27
N GLY A 240 8.87 -14.79 2.13
CA GLY A 240 9.14 -13.58 2.91
C GLY A 240 7.89 -12.72 3.10
N GLY A 241 7.45 -12.56 4.35
CA GLY A 241 6.38 -11.63 4.73
C GLY A 241 4.97 -12.00 4.23
N LEU A 242 3.98 -11.24 4.70
CA LEU A 242 2.62 -11.24 4.13
C LEU A 242 2.71 -11.07 2.61
N ASN A 243 1.84 -11.74 1.86
CA ASN A 243 1.73 -11.49 0.42
C ASN A 243 1.47 -9.99 0.23
N PHE A 244 2.31 -9.28 -0.54
CA PHE A 244 2.17 -7.85 -0.82
C PHE A 244 0.73 -7.42 -1.13
N ARG A 245 -0.05 -8.27 -1.82
CA ARG A 245 -1.46 -7.99 -2.13
C ARG A 245 -2.42 -8.22 -0.96
N GLU A 246 -2.12 -9.17 -0.07
CA GLU A 246 -2.85 -9.33 1.19
C GLU A 246 -2.65 -8.10 2.07
N TYR A 247 -1.43 -7.55 2.15
CA TYR A 247 -1.17 -6.28 2.84
C TYR A 247 -1.87 -5.10 2.17
N LEU A 248 -1.71 -4.95 0.85
CA LEU A 248 -2.23 -3.79 0.13
C LEU A 248 -3.76 -3.73 0.18
N TYR A 249 -4.42 -4.90 0.11
CA TYR A 249 -5.87 -5.01 0.05
C TYR A 249 -6.51 -5.56 1.34
N GLU A 250 -5.81 -5.52 2.47
CA GLU A 250 -6.31 -6.08 3.76
C GLU A 250 -7.68 -5.51 4.20
N ARG A 251 -8.04 -4.30 3.74
CA ARG A 251 -9.27 -3.60 4.09
C ARG A 251 -10.45 -3.97 3.19
N HIS A 252 -10.20 -4.75 2.15
CA HIS A 252 -11.18 -5.18 1.17
C HIS A 252 -11.55 -6.64 1.41
N ASP A 253 -12.71 -7.05 0.93
CA ASP A 253 -13.16 -8.44 0.92
C ASP A 253 -12.58 -9.24 -0.27
N TRP A 254 -11.70 -8.61 -1.05
CA TRP A 254 -11.00 -9.19 -2.19
C TRP A 254 -9.50 -8.83 -2.16
N THR A 255 -8.67 -9.70 -2.73
CA THR A 255 -7.21 -9.50 -2.87
C THR A 255 -6.76 -9.45 -4.33
N HIS A 256 -7.67 -9.72 -5.27
CA HIS A 256 -7.38 -9.89 -6.70
C HIS A 256 -8.36 -9.05 -7.56
N PRO A 257 -8.26 -7.71 -7.51
CA PRO A 257 -9.25 -6.81 -8.11
C PRO A 257 -9.42 -7.02 -9.62
N VAL A 258 -8.30 -7.19 -10.34
CA VAL A 258 -8.32 -7.39 -11.80
C VAL A 258 -9.02 -8.68 -12.19
N VAL A 259 -8.75 -9.76 -11.47
CA VAL A 259 -9.38 -11.06 -11.75
C VAL A 259 -10.88 -10.99 -11.46
N GLY A 260 -11.28 -10.37 -10.35
CA GLY A 260 -12.70 -10.22 -10.01
C GLY A 260 -13.48 -9.45 -11.08
N ASP A 261 -12.97 -8.29 -11.48
CA ASP A 261 -13.63 -7.46 -12.50
C ASP A 261 -13.60 -8.12 -13.90
N ALA A 262 -12.54 -8.85 -14.25
CA ALA A 262 -12.47 -9.60 -15.50
C ALA A 262 -13.50 -10.75 -15.55
N LEU A 263 -13.67 -11.50 -14.45
CA LEU A 263 -14.68 -12.55 -14.34
C LEU A 263 -16.10 -12.00 -14.42
N ASP A 264 -16.34 -10.83 -13.85
CA ASP A 264 -17.64 -10.15 -13.94
C ASP A 264 -17.95 -9.70 -15.38
N LEU A 265 -16.95 -9.21 -16.11
CA LEU A 265 -17.10 -8.89 -17.53
C LEU A 265 -17.32 -10.15 -18.39
N ILE A 266 -16.63 -11.27 -18.12
CA ILE A 266 -16.86 -12.55 -18.82
C ILE A 266 -18.32 -13.01 -18.63
N ARG A 267 -18.86 -12.91 -17.42
CA ARG A 267 -20.27 -13.24 -17.16
C ARG A 267 -21.20 -12.38 -18.01
N ARG A 268 -20.91 -11.09 -18.08
CA ARG A 268 -21.68 -10.14 -18.90
C ARG A 268 -21.59 -10.43 -20.39
N VAL A 269 -20.43 -10.87 -20.89
CA VAL A 269 -20.28 -11.32 -22.29
C VAL A 269 -21.26 -12.46 -22.56
N ARG A 270 -21.28 -13.49 -21.71
CA ARG A 270 -22.15 -14.67 -21.86
C ARG A 270 -23.63 -14.31 -21.85
N GLU A 271 -24.05 -13.43 -20.95
CA GLU A 271 -25.43 -12.91 -20.91
C GLU A 271 -25.83 -12.22 -22.23
N VAL A 272 -24.92 -11.45 -22.83
CA VAL A 272 -25.17 -10.80 -24.12
C VAL A 272 -25.22 -11.82 -25.26
N GLU A 273 -24.36 -12.83 -25.25
CA GLU A 273 -24.37 -13.92 -26.24
C GLU A 273 -25.67 -14.72 -26.19
N GLU A 274 -26.13 -15.12 -25.00
CA GLU A 274 -27.38 -15.85 -24.79
C GLU A 274 -28.58 -15.06 -25.32
N ARG A 275 -28.61 -13.75 -25.06
CA ARG A 275 -29.68 -12.89 -25.56
C ARG A 275 -29.67 -12.76 -27.08
N ILE A 276 -28.48 -12.63 -27.69
CA ILE A 276 -28.36 -12.60 -29.16
C ILE A 276 -28.87 -13.92 -29.73
N ALA A 277 -28.47 -15.05 -29.17
CA ALA A 277 -28.93 -16.36 -29.60
C ALA A 277 -30.45 -16.49 -29.53
N ALA A 278 -31.08 -16.08 -28.41
CA ALA A 278 -32.53 -16.08 -28.26
C ALA A 278 -33.23 -15.24 -29.35
N THR A 279 -32.74 -14.03 -29.65
CA THR A 279 -33.32 -13.20 -30.72
C THR A 279 -33.14 -13.76 -32.13
N VAL A 280 -32.15 -14.61 -32.36
CA VAL A 280 -31.96 -15.28 -33.66
C VAL A 280 -32.92 -16.46 -33.79
N PHE A 281 -33.09 -17.27 -32.74
CA PHE A 281 -34.02 -18.39 -32.74
C PHE A 281 -35.49 -17.96 -32.89
N ASP A 282 -35.89 -16.82 -32.34
CA ASP A 282 -37.24 -16.26 -32.52
C ASP A 282 -37.54 -15.81 -33.98
N ARG A 283 -36.54 -15.82 -34.89
CA ARG A 283 -36.73 -15.47 -36.32
C ARG A 283 -36.97 -16.67 -37.24
N GLU A 284 -36.66 -17.89 -36.77
CA GLU A 284 -36.87 -19.14 -37.51
C GLU A 284 -38.27 -19.72 -37.26
#